data_AF-A0A965G6H2-F1
#
_entry.id   AF-A0A965G6H2-F1
#
_cell.length_a   1.000
_cell.length_b   1.000
_cell.length_c   1.000
_cell.angle_alpha   90.00
_cell.angle_beta   90.00
_cell.angle_gamma   90.00
#
_symmetry.space_group_name_H-M   'P 1'
#
loop_
_entity.id
_entity.type
_entity.pdbx_description
1 polymer ?
#
loop_
_entity_poly.entity_id
_entity_poly.type
_entity_poly.pdbx_seq_one_letter_code
_entity_poly.pdbx_strand_id
1 'polypeptide(L)'
;MADLNRIGLGTLVAVAGISLGLGIGVGRLTTSVPSAGDGAKSRIRKSVDLEGDETPVPRSSSADSGSMATSGAFSEEKLQQASALLNPRLRERGMEEALAHANLDEVKRALRWAESLPDGPIKKAALADILQRWAEMDGAGATNYATQLYEATGNAGPLREALQGWAQTDPNGALQKLQSLGLTDGLKANIRSDLVAQWTEQNPQGAAAYAASNRETGSWMGLVATVADQWSKEDPKMAASWAGSLPTGLDQIHAVNAVISNWYQANPNEVAAYVSSQSPGASRDTMALTLARQVGQEDPAAGLKWAGTVGDPKTQEKAAAGALSDVYRKDPQGALQTLASSSLPKPMQEAVTARLKGSGPWWR
;
A
#
# COMPACT_ATOMS: atom_id res chain seq x y z
N MET A 1 4.24 36.40 -37.68
CA MET A 1 5.38 35.65 -37.09
C MET A 1 5.07 35.48 -35.61
N ALA A 2 4.78 34.35 -34.99
CA ALA A 2 4.48 32.96 -35.33
C ALA A 2 3.67 32.46 -34.09
N ASP A 3 2.40 32.08 -34.22
CA ASP A 3 1.84 30.73 -34.46
C ASP A 3 2.11 29.64 -33.39
N LEU A 4 0.99 29.19 -32.81
CA LEU A 4 0.52 27.80 -32.63
C LEU A 4 1.38 26.79 -31.86
N ASN A 5 0.91 26.36 -30.68
CA ASN A 5 0.45 24.97 -30.41
C ASN A 5 0.41 24.67 -28.90
N ARG A 6 -0.81 24.63 -28.33
CA ARG A 6 -1.14 23.68 -27.25
C ARG A 6 -2.51 23.09 -27.57
N ILE A 7 -2.49 22.10 -28.45
CA ILE A 7 -3.61 21.22 -28.74
C ILE A 7 -3.85 20.39 -27.48
N GLY A 8 -5.06 20.49 -26.94
CA GLY A 8 -5.56 19.59 -25.91
C GLY A 8 -5.74 18.19 -26.50
N LEU A 9 -5.17 17.18 -25.85
CA LEU A 9 -5.63 15.81 -26.01
C LEU A 9 -6.76 15.60 -25.01
N GLY A 10 -8.00 15.76 -25.47
CA GLY A 10 -9.17 15.21 -24.79
C GLY A 10 -9.23 13.71 -25.10
N THR A 11 -9.02 12.88 -24.09
CA THR A 11 -9.17 11.42 -24.20
C THR A 11 -10.66 11.10 -24.23
N LEU A 12 -11.23 10.90 -25.42
CA LEU A 12 -12.60 10.39 -25.59
C LEU A 12 -12.67 8.94 -25.07
N VAL A 13 -13.16 8.76 -23.85
CA VAL A 13 -13.57 7.44 -23.35
C VAL A 13 -14.88 7.08 -24.02
N ALA A 14 -14.79 6.30 -25.10
CA ALA A 14 -15.96 5.77 -25.79
C ALA A 14 -16.65 4.72 -24.89
N VAL A 15 -17.76 5.10 -24.24
CA VAL A 15 -18.69 4.14 -23.62
C VAL A 15 -19.41 3.41 -24.75
N ALA A 16 -18.84 2.27 -25.17
CA ALA A 16 -19.51 1.36 -26.09
C ALA A 16 -20.68 0.69 -25.34
N GLY A 17 -21.91 1.07 -25.71
CA GLY A 17 -23.12 0.41 -25.24
C GLY A 17 -23.20 -1.00 -25.80
N ILE A 18 -22.90 -2.01 -24.98
CA ILE A 18 -23.24 -3.40 -25.27
C ILE A 18 -24.57 -3.69 -24.57
N SER A 19 -25.65 -3.61 -25.35
CA SER A 19 -26.93 -4.21 -25.02
C SER A 19 -26.82 -5.72 -25.25
N LEU A 20 -26.78 -6.52 -24.19
CA LEU A 20 -27.02 -7.96 -24.29
C LEU A 20 -28.02 -8.38 -23.21
N GLY A 21 -29.04 -9.09 -23.69
CA GLY A 21 -30.24 -9.44 -22.97
C GLY A 21 -30.10 -10.64 -22.03
N LEU A 22 -31.14 -10.73 -21.21
CA LEU A 22 -31.56 -11.76 -20.29
C LEU A 22 -31.03 -13.19 -20.53
N GLY A 23 -30.52 -13.79 -19.46
CA GLY A 23 -30.33 -15.23 -19.30
C GLY A 23 -30.30 -15.62 -17.83
N ILE A 24 -31.44 -16.10 -17.31
CA ILE A 24 -31.64 -16.61 -15.95
C ILE A 24 -30.83 -17.90 -15.77
N GLY A 25 -30.08 -18.03 -14.68
CA GLY A 25 -29.38 -19.26 -14.31
C GLY A 25 -29.08 -19.30 -12.81
N VAL A 26 -30.03 -19.79 -12.02
CA VAL A 26 -29.86 -20.10 -10.59
C VAL A 26 -28.94 -21.32 -10.47
N GLY A 27 -27.81 -21.16 -9.79
CA GLY A 27 -26.89 -22.26 -9.47
C GLY A 27 -26.17 -22.00 -8.16
N ARG A 28 -26.66 -22.61 -7.07
CA ARG A 28 -25.97 -22.69 -5.78
C ARG A 28 -24.74 -23.58 -5.92
N LEU A 29 -23.57 -23.10 -5.51
CA LEU A 29 -22.42 -23.94 -5.19
C LEU A 29 -21.92 -23.59 -3.79
N THR A 30 -22.30 -24.47 -2.85
CA THR A 30 -21.63 -24.63 -1.55
C THR A 30 -20.33 -25.42 -1.74
N THR A 31 -19.52 -25.45 -0.67
CA THR A 31 -18.30 -26.25 -0.41
C THR A 31 -17.01 -25.56 -0.85
N SER A 32 -15.88 -25.62 -0.13
CA SER A 32 -15.52 -26.03 1.24
C SER A 32 -14.02 -25.76 1.31
N VAL A 33 -13.54 -25.14 2.40
CA VAL A 33 -12.11 -24.90 2.66
C VAL A 33 -11.43 -26.24 2.99
N PRO A 34 -10.26 -26.58 2.41
CA PRO A 34 -9.38 -27.60 2.96
C PRO A 34 -8.21 -26.96 3.71
N SER A 35 -8.18 -27.26 5.02
CA SER A 35 -7.00 -27.24 5.87
C SER A 35 -6.23 -28.55 5.70
N ALA A 36 -4.90 -28.51 5.62
CA ALA A 36 -4.02 -29.57 6.08
C ALA A 36 -2.55 -29.11 6.11
N GLY A 37 -1.90 -29.31 7.26
CA GLY A 37 -0.47 -29.14 7.45
C GLY A 37 0.34 -30.43 7.19
N ASP A 38 1.64 -30.26 7.43
CA ASP A 38 2.68 -31.23 7.78
C ASP A 38 2.98 -32.43 6.86
N GLY A 39 4.27 -32.53 6.50
CA GLY A 39 4.98 -33.82 6.61
C GLY A 39 5.90 -34.22 5.45
N ALA A 40 7.20 -34.25 5.79
CA ALA A 40 8.16 -35.31 5.44
C ALA A 40 8.94 -35.29 4.11
N LYS A 41 10.22 -34.91 4.25
CA LYS A 41 11.44 -35.73 4.08
C LYS A 41 11.73 -36.45 2.74
N SER A 42 12.88 -36.04 2.19
CA SER A 42 14.00 -36.89 1.71
C SER A 42 13.72 -37.87 0.56
N ARG A 43 14.33 -37.59 -0.60
CA ARG A 43 14.76 -38.63 -1.55
C ARG A 43 16.21 -38.46 -1.96
N ILE A 44 16.99 -39.40 -1.42
CA ILE A 44 18.28 -39.93 -1.85
C ILE A 44 18.32 -40.09 -3.38
N ARG A 45 19.38 -39.58 -4.04
CA ARG A 45 19.75 -39.98 -5.40
C ARG A 45 21.02 -40.84 -5.38
N LYS A 46 20.90 -41.89 -6.20
CA LYS A 46 21.78 -43.04 -6.42
C LYS A 46 23.18 -42.65 -6.91
N SER A 47 24.14 -43.43 -6.41
CA SER A 47 25.50 -43.63 -6.91
C SER A 47 25.54 -44.17 -8.34
N VAL A 48 26.59 -43.79 -9.07
CA VAL A 48 27.13 -44.51 -10.23
C VAL A 48 28.63 -44.62 -10.01
N ASP A 49 29.08 -45.87 -9.99
CA ASP A 49 30.45 -46.33 -9.81
C ASP A 49 31.31 -46.10 -11.07
N LEU A 50 32.58 -45.73 -10.86
CA LEU A 50 33.67 -45.98 -11.81
C LEU A 50 34.91 -46.37 -11.00
N GLU A 51 35.20 -47.67 -11.01
CA GLU A 51 36.45 -48.30 -10.58
C GLU A 51 37.56 -48.08 -11.63
N GLY A 52 38.81 -47.92 -11.18
CA GLY A 52 39.98 -47.99 -12.06
C GLY A 52 41.27 -47.41 -11.50
N ASP A 53 42.00 -48.26 -10.79
CA ASP A 53 43.47 -48.40 -10.77
C ASP A 53 44.31 -47.74 -9.65
N GLU A 54 45.13 -48.58 -9.02
CA GLU A 54 45.96 -48.33 -7.84
C GLU A 54 47.38 -47.87 -8.20
N THR A 55 48.01 -47.06 -7.33
CA THR A 55 49.33 -47.34 -6.72
C THR A 55 49.63 -46.33 -5.57
N PRO A 56 50.29 -46.73 -4.47
CA PRO A 56 50.55 -45.86 -3.31
C PRO A 56 52.05 -45.51 -3.10
N VAL A 57 52.38 -44.26 -2.75
CA VAL A 57 53.64 -43.87 -2.08
C VAL A 57 53.47 -42.52 -1.31
N PRO A 58 54.34 -42.13 -0.34
CA PRO A 58 53.89 -41.66 0.97
C PRO A 58 54.15 -40.18 1.26
N ARG A 59 53.45 -39.69 2.30
CA ARG A 59 53.61 -38.47 3.11
C ARG A 59 54.77 -37.51 2.77
N SER A 60 54.40 -36.25 2.56
CA SER A 60 55.13 -35.10 3.11
C SER A 60 54.16 -34.05 3.64
N SER A 61 54.32 -33.73 4.92
CA SER A 61 53.70 -32.59 5.61
C SER A 61 54.17 -31.27 5.00
N SER A 62 53.24 -30.37 4.74
CA SER A 62 53.48 -28.94 4.95
C SER A 62 52.14 -28.23 5.00
N ALA A 63 51.93 -27.54 6.12
CA ALA A 63 50.84 -26.62 6.34
C ALA A 63 50.66 -25.67 5.14
N ASP A 64 49.43 -25.61 4.64
CA ASP A 64 48.89 -24.36 4.12
C ASP A 64 47.38 -24.37 4.30
N SER A 65 46.95 -24.25 5.55
CA SER A 65 45.59 -23.89 5.91
C SER A 65 45.39 -22.39 5.64
N GLY A 66 45.40 -22.04 4.36
CA GLY A 66 44.95 -20.75 3.82
C GLY A 66 43.67 -20.96 3.02
N SER A 67 42.67 -21.60 3.64
CA SER A 67 41.34 -21.76 3.04
C SER A 67 40.75 -20.37 2.80
N MET A 68 40.67 -19.98 1.52
CA MET A 68 39.78 -18.95 1.02
C MET A 68 38.35 -19.22 1.54
N ALA A 69 38.00 -18.54 2.62
CA ALA A 69 36.64 -18.41 3.11
C ALA A 69 36.34 -16.92 3.27
N THR A 70 36.35 -16.16 2.18
CA THR A 70 35.68 -14.86 2.15
C THR A 70 34.19 -15.09 1.89
N SER A 71 33.51 -15.71 2.85
CA SER A 71 32.06 -15.78 2.91
C SER A 71 31.57 -14.79 3.97
N GLY A 72 31.08 -13.62 3.53
CA GLY A 72 29.98 -12.86 4.16
C GLY A 72 29.97 -12.59 5.67
N ALA A 73 31.08 -12.68 6.41
CA ALA A 73 31.10 -12.40 7.84
C ALA A 73 30.91 -10.91 8.12
N PHE A 74 30.14 -10.58 9.17
CA PHE A 74 30.04 -9.23 9.73
C PHE A 74 31.43 -8.69 10.08
N SER A 75 31.65 -7.40 9.80
CA SER A 75 32.88 -6.73 10.20
C SER A 75 32.58 -5.29 10.63
N GLU A 76 32.90 -4.96 11.89
CA GLU A 76 32.83 -3.59 12.42
C GLU A 76 33.67 -2.62 11.57
N GLU A 77 34.75 -3.11 10.96
CA GLU A 77 35.56 -2.33 10.02
C GLU A 77 34.76 -1.84 8.81
N LYS A 78 33.88 -2.67 8.23
CA LYS A 78 32.99 -2.25 7.13
C LYS A 78 31.98 -1.21 7.59
N LEU A 79 31.43 -1.33 8.81
CA LEU A 79 30.57 -0.29 9.38
C LEU A 79 31.32 1.04 9.52
N GLN A 80 32.55 0.98 10.02
CA GLN A 80 33.39 2.17 10.17
C GLN A 80 33.72 2.79 8.80
N GLN A 81 34.08 1.97 7.81
CA GLN A 81 34.35 2.41 6.44
C GLN A 81 33.09 3.04 5.80
N ALA A 82 31.93 2.40 5.94
CA ALA A 82 30.66 2.93 5.46
C ALA A 82 30.35 4.28 6.13
N SER A 83 30.55 4.40 7.46
CA SER A 83 30.29 5.62 8.23
C SER A 83 31.06 6.85 7.73
N ALA A 84 32.27 6.62 7.21
CA ALA A 84 33.16 7.66 6.72
C ALA A 84 32.77 8.20 5.34
N LEU A 85 31.84 7.54 4.63
CA LEU A 85 31.36 7.99 3.33
C LEU A 85 30.61 9.33 3.46
N LEU A 86 31.01 10.32 2.65
CA LEU A 86 30.40 11.66 2.67
C LEU A 86 28.98 11.66 2.10
N ASN A 87 28.72 10.83 1.08
CA ASN A 87 27.41 10.72 0.46
C ASN A 87 26.46 9.90 1.37
N PRO A 88 25.33 10.48 1.84
CA PRO A 88 24.42 9.79 2.75
C PRO A 88 23.86 8.48 2.20
N ARG A 89 23.51 8.41 0.92
CA ARG A 89 22.95 7.19 0.31
C ARG A 89 23.96 6.07 0.20
N LEU A 90 25.23 6.41 -0.05
CA LEU A 90 26.30 5.41 -0.10
C LEU A 90 26.64 4.91 1.30
N ARG A 91 26.56 5.79 2.30
CA ARG A 91 26.73 5.40 3.71
C ARG A 91 25.68 4.38 4.13
N GLU A 92 24.40 4.71 3.94
CA GLU A 92 23.25 3.85 4.25
C GLU A 92 23.40 2.47 3.60
N ARG A 93 23.61 2.43 2.28
CA ARG A 93 23.85 1.16 1.56
C ARG A 93 25.05 0.38 2.11
N GLY A 94 26.16 1.06 2.43
CA GLY A 94 27.34 0.40 2.99
C GLY A 94 27.08 -0.18 4.39
N MET A 95 26.25 0.48 5.19
CA MET A 95 25.82 -0.04 6.50
C MET A 95 24.92 -1.25 6.35
N GLU A 96 23.91 -1.17 5.47
CA GLU A 96 23.04 -2.30 5.12
C GLU A 96 23.86 -3.51 4.68
N GLU A 97 24.80 -3.32 3.75
CA GLU A 97 25.69 -4.40 3.26
C GLU A 97 26.55 -4.99 4.39
N ALA A 98 27.00 -4.18 5.35
CA ALA A 98 27.76 -4.66 6.50
C ALA A 98 26.89 -5.43 7.52
N LEU A 99 25.61 -5.07 7.63
CA LEU A 99 24.65 -5.65 8.59
C LEU A 99 23.84 -6.81 8.02
N ALA A 100 23.77 -6.99 6.70
CA ALA A 100 22.90 -7.93 6.01
C ALA A 100 23.01 -9.39 6.50
N HIS A 101 24.17 -9.79 7.02
CA HIS A 101 24.43 -11.13 7.56
C HIS A 101 24.80 -11.14 9.04
N ALA A 102 24.66 -10.00 9.72
CA ALA A 102 24.93 -9.91 11.14
C ALA A 102 23.95 -10.77 11.94
N ASN A 103 24.47 -11.55 12.88
CA ASN A 103 23.71 -12.24 13.91
C ASN A 103 23.43 -11.33 15.13
N LEU A 104 22.69 -11.83 16.12
CA LEU A 104 22.27 -11.04 17.28
C LEU A 104 23.45 -10.50 18.12
N ASP A 105 24.52 -11.27 18.27
CA ASP A 105 25.69 -10.83 19.03
C ASP A 105 26.50 -9.77 18.27
N GLU A 106 26.52 -9.88 16.94
CA GLU A 106 27.14 -8.91 16.02
C GLU A 106 26.38 -7.59 16.00
N VAL A 107 25.05 -7.64 15.93
CA VAL A 107 24.19 -6.45 16.04
C VAL A 107 24.39 -5.74 17.37
N LYS A 108 24.50 -6.48 18.49
CA LYS A 108 24.79 -5.88 19.80
C LYS A 108 26.19 -5.26 19.87
N ARG A 109 27.18 -5.81 19.14
CA ARG A 109 28.50 -5.18 18.99
C ARG A 109 28.43 -3.90 18.16
N ALA A 110 27.74 -3.94 17.03
CA ALA A 110 27.49 -2.77 16.19
C ALA A 110 26.79 -1.65 16.99
N LEU A 111 25.83 -2.00 17.85
CA LEU A 111 25.14 -1.06 18.72
C LEU A 111 26.10 -0.34 19.66
N ARG A 112 27.01 -1.06 20.33
CA ARG A 112 28.04 -0.45 21.20
C ARG A 112 28.97 0.46 20.43
N TRP A 113 29.33 0.09 19.20
CA TRP A 113 30.09 0.96 18.32
C TRP A 113 29.31 2.24 18.00
N ALA A 114 28.04 2.14 17.62
CA ALA A 114 27.20 3.30 17.32
C ALA A 114 27.01 4.22 18.55
N GLU A 115 26.88 3.65 19.75
CA GLU A 115 26.80 4.41 21.01
C GLU A 115 28.06 5.24 21.30
N SER A 116 29.24 4.75 20.86
CA SER A 116 30.52 5.44 21.01
C SER A 116 30.69 6.62 20.05
N LEU A 117 29.86 6.73 19.01
CA LEU A 117 29.93 7.82 18.05
C LEU A 117 29.50 9.14 18.71
N PRO A 118 30.11 10.27 18.32
CA PRO A 118 29.61 11.59 18.69
C PRO A 118 28.17 11.79 18.20
N ASP A 119 27.39 12.56 18.97
CA ASP A 119 26.03 12.89 18.56
C ASP A 119 26.04 13.66 17.23
N GLY A 120 25.25 13.17 16.27
CA GLY A 120 25.23 13.73 14.92
C GLY A 120 24.55 12.82 13.91
N PRO A 121 24.58 13.19 12.62
CA PRO A 121 23.93 12.44 11.55
C PRO A 121 24.44 11.02 11.39
N ILE A 122 25.73 10.78 11.61
CA ILE A 122 26.35 9.46 11.46
C ILE A 122 25.83 8.51 12.55
N LYS A 123 25.81 8.93 13.82
CA LYS A 123 25.24 8.15 14.91
C LYS A 123 23.77 7.83 14.69
N LYS A 124 22.99 8.80 14.22
CA LYS A 124 21.56 8.60 13.92
C LYS A 124 21.35 7.56 12.83
N ALA A 125 22.08 7.66 11.72
CA ALA A 125 22.02 6.69 10.62
C ALA A 125 22.43 5.29 11.11
N ALA A 126 23.58 5.17 11.78
CA ALA A 126 24.04 3.90 12.33
C ALA A 126 23.02 3.26 13.28
N LEU A 127 22.44 4.03 14.20
CA LEU A 127 21.41 3.52 15.11
C LEU A 127 20.16 3.06 14.37
N ALA A 128 19.74 3.76 13.31
CA ALA A 128 18.59 3.35 12.51
C ALA A 128 18.84 1.99 11.85
N ASP A 129 19.92 1.86 11.08
CA ASP A 129 20.26 0.63 10.34
C ASP A 129 20.44 -0.57 11.29
N ILE A 130 21.10 -0.35 12.43
CA ILE A 130 21.32 -1.38 13.45
C ILE A 130 20.01 -1.80 14.11
N LEU A 131 19.13 -0.84 14.45
CA LEU A 131 17.86 -1.16 15.10
C LEU A 131 16.90 -1.88 14.16
N GLN A 132 16.88 -1.49 12.88
CA GLN A 132 16.12 -2.20 11.86
C GLN A 132 16.61 -3.65 11.77
N ARG A 133 17.92 -3.86 11.61
CA ARG A 133 18.49 -5.20 11.53
C ARG A 133 18.28 -6.03 12.81
N TRP A 134 18.40 -5.39 13.98
CA TRP A 134 18.09 -6.05 15.24
C TRP A 134 16.64 -6.50 15.27
N ALA A 135 15.72 -5.62 14.88
CA ALA A 135 14.31 -5.88 14.98
C ALA A 135 13.81 -6.97 14.03
N GLU A 136 14.45 -7.15 12.87
CA GLU A 136 14.22 -8.31 11.98
C GLU A 136 14.54 -9.66 12.65
N MET A 137 15.43 -9.69 13.65
CA MET A 137 15.82 -10.92 14.36
C MET A 137 15.17 -11.06 15.73
N ASP A 138 15.02 -9.95 16.45
CA ASP A 138 14.51 -9.85 17.81
C ASP A 138 13.79 -8.51 17.99
N GLY A 139 12.62 -8.41 17.36
CA GLY A 139 11.77 -7.22 17.39
C GLY A 139 11.43 -6.73 18.80
N ALA A 140 11.19 -7.67 19.73
CA ALA A 140 10.90 -7.35 21.12
C ALA A 140 12.10 -6.71 21.82
N GLY A 141 13.30 -7.28 21.68
CA GLY A 141 14.54 -6.74 22.23
C GLY A 141 14.87 -5.34 21.66
N ALA A 142 14.85 -5.20 20.34
CA ALA A 142 15.13 -3.95 19.65
C ALA A 142 14.16 -2.84 20.06
N THR A 143 12.86 -3.14 20.10
CA THR A 143 11.83 -2.16 20.48
C THR A 143 11.89 -1.81 21.97
N ASN A 144 12.26 -2.74 22.85
CA ASN A 144 12.45 -2.46 24.27
C ASN A 144 13.63 -1.49 24.49
N TYR A 145 14.75 -1.71 23.80
CA TYR A 145 15.87 -0.78 23.83
C TYR A 145 15.48 0.60 23.26
N ALA A 146 14.82 0.63 22.11
CA ALA A 146 14.38 1.89 21.49
C ALA A 146 13.34 2.65 22.35
N THR A 147 12.53 1.94 23.14
CA THR A 147 11.62 2.55 24.12
C THR A 147 12.40 3.27 25.22
N GLN A 148 13.46 2.65 25.76
CA GLN A 148 14.31 3.29 26.78
C GLN A 148 15.00 4.54 26.23
N LEU A 149 15.46 4.49 24.98
CA LEU A 149 16.01 5.68 24.30
C LEU A 149 14.96 6.79 24.16
N TYR A 150 13.72 6.44 23.80
CA TYR A 150 12.63 7.40 23.71
C TYR A 150 12.33 8.04 25.08
N GLU A 151 12.29 7.26 26.15
CA GLU A 151 12.05 7.77 27.51
C GLU A 151 13.16 8.73 27.96
N ALA A 152 14.42 8.42 27.62
CA ALA A 152 15.57 9.25 27.97
C ALA A 152 15.69 10.54 27.15
N THR A 153 15.24 10.52 25.88
CA THR A 153 15.53 11.60 24.91
C THR A 153 14.31 12.30 24.33
N GLY A 154 13.12 11.72 24.47
CA GLY A 154 11.90 12.12 23.77
C GLY A 154 11.93 11.85 22.26
N ASN A 155 13.01 11.28 21.71
CA ASN A 155 13.15 11.04 20.28
C ASN A 155 12.52 9.70 19.87
N ALA A 156 11.39 9.76 19.16
CA ALA A 156 10.69 8.57 18.68
C ALA A 156 11.32 7.96 17.40
N GLY A 157 12.37 8.54 16.83
CA GLY A 157 13.06 8.03 15.64
C GLY A 157 13.50 6.57 15.79
N PRO A 158 14.41 6.24 16.74
CA PRO A 158 14.85 4.86 16.99
C PRO A 158 13.70 3.87 17.21
N LEU A 159 12.63 4.33 17.87
CA LEU A 159 11.46 3.51 18.12
C LEU A 159 10.68 3.18 16.84
N ARG A 160 10.59 4.13 15.90
CA ARG A 160 10.00 3.86 14.58
C ARG A 160 10.82 2.83 13.81
N GLU A 161 12.14 3.00 13.76
CA GLU A 161 13.05 2.08 13.04
C GLU A 161 12.94 0.65 13.58
N ALA A 162 12.94 0.49 14.91
CA ALA A 162 12.77 -0.82 15.53
C ALA A 162 11.40 -1.44 15.23
N LEU A 163 10.32 -0.66 15.28
CA LEU A 163 8.98 -1.17 14.96
C LEU A 163 8.83 -1.52 13.48
N GLN A 164 9.42 -0.73 12.58
CA GLN A 164 9.43 -1.00 11.14
C GLN A 164 10.25 -2.26 10.81
N GLY A 165 11.43 -2.41 11.40
CA GLY A 165 12.23 -3.63 11.25
C GLY A 165 11.52 -4.87 11.78
N TRP A 166 10.81 -4.78 12.91
CA TRP A 166 10.00 -5.90 13.41
C TRP A 166 8.84 -6.21 12.46
N ALA A 167 8.18 -5.19 11.92
CA ALA A 167 7.04 -5.37 11.04
C ALA A 167 7.37 -6.06 9.70
N GLN A 168 8.65 -6.06 9.28
CA GLN A 168 9.13 -6.86 8.14
C GLN A 168 8.91 -8.37 8.34
N THR A 169 9.01 -8.85 9.57
CA THR A 169 8.92 -10.29 9.88
C THR A 169 7.65 -10.66 10.65
N ASP A 170 7.13 -9.74 11.46
CA ASP A 170 5.93 -9.94 12.28
C ASP A 170 5.18 -8.60 12.46
N PRO A 171 4.41 -8.16 11.46
CA PRO A 171 3.66 -6.91 11.51
C PRO A 171 2.62 -6.89 12.63
N ASN A 172 2.02 -8.04 12.96
CA ASN A 172 1.07 -8.13 14.06
C ASN A 172 1.73 -7.89 15.42
N GLY A 173 2.89 -8.51 15.67
CA GLY A 173 3.68 -8.29 16.89
C GLY A 173 4.12 -6.84 17.04
N ALA A 174 4.62 -6.22 15.96
CA ALA A 174 4.98 -4.81 15.95
C ALA A 174 3.80 -3.88 16.26
N LEU A 175 2.64 -4.11 15.63
CA LEU A 175 1.42 -3.33 15.86
C LEU A 175 0.86 -3.51 17.28
N GLN A 176 0.92 -4.74 17.81
CA GLN A 176 0.53 -5.02 19.20
C GLN A 176 1.46 -4.32 20.18
N LYS A 177 2.78 -4.38 19.94
CA LYS A 177 3.76 -3.68 20.77
C LYS A 177 3.48 -2.19 20.75
N LEU A 178 3.34 -1.56 19.57
CA LEU A 178 3.02 -0.14 19.42
C LEU A 178 1.82 0.29 20.28
N GLN A 179 0.75 -0.52 20.29
CA GLN A 179 -0.46 -0.21 21.05
C GLN A 179 -0.18 -0.12 22.57
N SER A 180 0.72 -0.97 23.08
CA SER A 180 1.11 -1.03 24.49
C SER A 180 2.02 0.11 24.96
N LEU A 181 2.66 0.84 24.04
CA LEU A 181 3.64 1.87 24.40
C LEU A 181 2.96 3.12 25.01
N GLY A 182 3.64 3.81 25.91
CA GLY A 182 3.18 5.06 26.52
C GLY A 182 3.31 6.30 25.61
N LEU A 183 2.94 6.18 24.33
CA LEU A 183 3.02 7.27 23.35
C LEU A 183 1.70 8.07 23.28
N THR A 184 1.77 9.31 22.78
CA THR A 184 0.56 10.09 22.47
C THR A 184 -0.25 9.42 21.36
N ASP A 185 -1.57 9.59 21.36
CA ASP A 185 -2.46 8.97 20.37
C ASP A 185 -2.09 9.35 18.93
N GLY A 186 -1.74 10.62 18.70
CA GLY A 186 -1.30 11.09 17.38
C GLY A 186 0.00 10.42 16.91
N LEU A 187 0.97 10.23 17.81
CA LEU A 187 2.20 9.53 17.47
C LEU A 187 1.94 8.04 17.20
N LYS A 188 1.09 7.38 18.00
CA LYS A 188 0.68 5.99 17.73
C LYS A 188 0.00 5.85 16.39
N ALA A 189 -0.95 6.73 16.08
CA ALA A 189 -1.69 6.69 14.81
C ALA A 189 -0.75 6.85 13.61
N ASN A 190 0.20 7.79 13.67
CA ASN A 190 1.19 7.98 12.61
C ASN A 190 2.04 6.73 12.40
N ILE A 191 2.65 6.19 13.46
CA ILE A 191 3.48 4.97 13.34
C ILE A 191 2.64 3.79 12.84
N ARG A 192 1.40 3.65 13.33
CA ARG A 192 0.50 2.56 12.90
C ARG A 192 0.22 2.64 11.41
N SER A 193 -0.05 3.84 10.88
CA SER A 193 -0.25 4.05 9.45
C SER A 193 1.00 3.70 8.64
N ASP A 194 2.19 4.06 9.11
CA ASP A 194 3.46 3.72 8.44
C ASP A 194 3.67 2.19 8.39
N LEU A 195 3.45 1.49 9.51
CA LEU A 195 3.58 0.03 9.58
C LEU A 195 2.56 -0.69 8.70
N VAL A 196 1.31 -0.20 8.66
CA VAL A 196 0.26 -0.79 7.80
C VAL A 196 0.54 -0.52 6.32
N ALA A 197 1.08 0.66 5.96
CA ALA A 197 1.50 0.94 4.59
C ALA A 197 2.61 -0.03 4.15
N GLN A 198 3.67 -0.18 4.96
CA GLN A 198 4.75 -1.13 4.70
C GLN A 198 4.25 -2.58 4.60
N TRP A 199 3.35 -2.99 5.50
CA TRP A 199 2.75 -4.32 5.42
C TRP A 199 1.91 -4.49 4.15
N THR A 200 1.24 -3.43 3.69
CA THR A 200 0.46 -3.48 2.45
C THR A 200 1.34 -3.74 1.23
N GLU A 201 2.53 -3.14 1.17
CA GLU A 201 3.50 -3.37 0.09
C GLU A 201 4.01 -4.83 0.04
N GLN A 202 4.05 -5.53 1.18
CA GLN A 202 4.55 -6.91 1.26
C GLN A 202 3.44 -7.96 1.14
N ASN A 203 2.31 -7.67 1.75
CA ASN A 203 1.17 -8.58 1.85
C ASN A 203 -0.12 -7.77 1.99
N PRO A 204 -0.66 -7.26 0.88
CA PRO A 204 -1.82 -6.37 0.90
C PRO A 204 -3.06 -7.06 1.46
N GLN A 205 -3.24 -8.37 1.24
CA GLN A 205 -4.37 -9.13 1.79
C GLN A 205 -4.30 -9.23 3.32
N GLY A 206 -3.10 -9.45 3.87
CA GLY A 206 -2.87 -9.47 5.32
C GLY A 206 -3.17 -8.11 5.96
N ALA A 207 -2.61 -7.04 5.40
CA ALA A 207 -2.86 -5.67 5.86
C ALA A 207 -4.34 -5.28 5.74
N ALA A 208 -5.01 -5.68 4.66
CA ALA A 208 -6.44 -5.48 4.42
C ALA A 208 -7.32 -6.18 5.46
N ALA A 209 -6.99 -7.42 5.82
CA ALA A 209 -7.68 -8.15 6.89
C ALA A 209 -7.50 -7.43 8.24
N TYR A 210 -6.26 -7.03 8.56
CA TYR A 210 -5.97 -6.27 9.79
C TYR A 210 -6.74 -4.94 9.84
N ALA A 211 -6.72 -4.16 8.77
CA ALA A 211 -7.41 -2.87 8.67
C ALA A 211 -8.94 -3.04 8.80
N ALA A 212 -9.51 -4.10 8.22
CA ALA A 212 -10.93 -4.41 8.33
C ALA A 212 -11.34 -4.86 9.75
N SER A 213 -10.46 -5.51 10.51
CA SER A 213 -10.71 -5.90 11.90
C SER A 213 -10.45 -4.79 12.91
N ASN A 214 -9.60 -3.81 12.59
CA ASN A 214 -9.20 -2.71 13.47
C ASN A 214 -9.72 -1.37 12.96
N ARG A 215 -10.96 -1.35 12.47
CA ARG A 215 -11.57 -0.16 11.88
C ARG A 215 -11.80 0.92 12.93
N GLU A 216 -11.21 2.08 12.70
CA GLU A 216 -11.59 3.32 13.35
C GLU A 216 -12.74 3.94 12.55
N THR A 217 -13.97 3.46 12.79
CA THR A 217 -15.13 3.82 11.97
C THR A 217 -15.31 5.33 11.87
N GLY A 218 -15.37 5.86 10.65
CA GLY A 218 -15.55 7.29 10.41
C GLY A 218 -14.25 8.11 10.34
N SER A 219 -13.08 7.48 10.52
CA SER A 219 -11.79 8.11 10.23
C SER A 219 -11.51 8.10 8.73
N TRP A 220 -11.53 9.27 8.11
CA TRP A 220 -11.26 9.43 6.66
C TRP A 220 -9.81 9.10 6.28
N MET A 221 -8.88 9.21 7.21
CA MET A 221 -7.47 8.80 7.11
C MET A 221 -7.19 7.55 7.95
N GLY A 222 -8.19 6.70 8.17
CA GLY A 222 -8.03 5.46 8.91
C GLY A 222 -7.27 4.39 8.11
N LEU A 223 -6.95 3.29 8.79
CA LEU A 223 -6.18 2.16 8.21
C LEU A 223 -6.76 1.62 6.89
N VAL A 224 -8.09 1.60 6.77
CA VAL A 224 -8.77 1.17 5.55
C VAL A 224 -8.39 2.05 4.36
N ALA A 225 -8.31 3.38 4.55
CA ALA A 225 -7.92 4.30 3.49
C ALA A 225 -6.43 4.13 3.13
N THR A 226 -5.56 3.91 4.12
CA THR A 226 -4.13 3.63 3.90
C THR A 226 -3.92 2.38 3.05
N VAL A 227 -4.59 1.27 3.40
CA VAL A 227 -4.50 0.03 2.62
C VAL A 227 -5.08 0.22 1.22
N ALA A 228 -6.23 0.90 1.10
CA ALA A 228 -6.86 1.17 -0.20
C ALA A 228 -5.92 1.97 -1.13
N ASP A 229 -5.29 3.02 -0.61
CA ASP A 229 -4.37 3.85 -1.39
C ASP A 229 -3.15 3.06 -1.85
N GLN A 230 -2.48 2.33 -0.95
CA GLN A 230 -1.27 1.59 -1.31
C GLN A 230 -1.56 0.38 -2.21
N TRP A 231 -2.56 -0.43 -1.86
CA TRP A 231 -2.91 -1.61 -2.65
C TRP A 231 -3.37 -1.22 -4.06
N SER A 232 -4.03 -0.06 -4.22
CA SER A 232 -4.45 0.41 -5.54
C SER A 232 -3.31 0.71 -6.51
N LYS A 233 -2.11 1.00 -6.02
CA LYS A 233 -0.93 1.28 -6.85
C LYS A 233 -0.30 0.00 -7.40
N GLU A 234 -0.47 -1.12 -6.71
CA GLU A 234 0.08 -2.42 -7.08
C GLU A 234 -0.92 -3.28 -7.87
N ASP A 235 -2.13 -3.45 -7.33
CA ASP A 235 -3.20 -4.21 -7.95
C ASP A 235 -4.56 -3.51 -7.69
N PRO A 236 -4.94 -2.55 -8.55
CA PRO A 236 -6.18 -1.79 -8.36
C PRO A 236 -7.43 -2.66 -8.47
N LYS A 237 -7.37 -3.78 -9.19
CA LYS A 237 -8.52 -4.68 -9.35
C LYS A 237 -8.80 -5.45 -8.06
N MET A 238 -7.76 -6.05 -7.46
CA MET A 238 -7.88 -6.71 -6.15
C MET A 238 -8.25 -5.70 -5.06
N ALA A 239 -7.62 -4.51 -5.06
CA ALA A 239 -7.95 -3.44 -4.13
C ALA A 239 -9.43 -3.01 -4.26
N ALA A 240 -9.96 -2.88 -5.48
CA ALA A 240 -11.34 -2.48 -5.72
C ALA A 240 -12.32 -3.56 -5.28
N SER A 241 -11.99 -4.84 -5.50
CA SER A 241 -12.77 -5.97 -5.01
C SER A 241 -12.82 -5.99 -3.48
N TRP A 242 -11.68 -5.80 -2.81
CA TRP A 242 -11.63 -5.72 -1.35
C TRP A 242 -12.41 -4.51 -0.82
N ALA A 243 -12.16 -3.32 -1.36
CA ALA A 243 -12.85 -2.09 -0.98
C ALA A 243 -14.38 -2.24 -1.14
N GLY A 244 -14.83 -2.87 -2.22
CA GLY A 244 -16.24 -3.16 -2.46
C GLY A 244 -16.85 -4.19 -1.49
N SER A 245 -16.04 -5.10 -0.95
CA SER A 245 -16.49 -6.11 0.02
C SER A 245 -16.66 -5.60 1.46
N LEU A 246 -16.14 -4.41 1.76
CA LEU A 246 -16.26 -3.82 3.10
C LEU A 246 -17.74 -3.57 3.46
N PRO A 247 -18.12 -3.70 4.75
CA PRO A 247 -19.45 -3.33 5.21
C PRO A 247 -19.85 -1.92 4.78
N THR A 248 -21.10 -1.78 4.30
CA THR A 248 -21.64 -0.50 3.83
C THR A 248 -21.48 0.59 4.89
N GLY A 249 -20.89 1.71 4.49
CA GLY A 249 -20.60 2.83 5.39
C GLY A 249 -19.47 3.71 4.87
N LEU A 250 -19.00 4.62 5.71
CA LEU A 250 -17.98 5.60 5.33
C LEU A 250 -16.67 4.95 4.87
N ASP A 251 -16.18 3.92 5.57
CA ASP A 251 -14.89 3.32 5.19
C ASP A 251 -14.96 2.60 3.84
N GLN A 252 -16.09 1.95 3.50
CA GLN A 252 -16.31 1.38 2.16
C GLN A 252 -16.27 2.49 1.10
N ILE A 253 -16.98 3.61 1.35
CA ILE A 253 -17.02 4.75 0.43
C ILE A 253 -15.61 5.34 0.23
N HIS A 254 -14.86 5.54 1.31
CA HIS A 254 -13.51 6.10 1.24
C HIS A 254 -12.53 5.16 0.54
N ALA A 255 -12.57 3.86 0.84
CA ALA A 255 -11.73 2.87 0.18
C ALA A 255 -12.03 2.80 -1.32
N VAL A 256 -13.31 2.70 -1.71
CA VAL A 256 -13.73 2.69 -3.12
C VAL A 256 -13.30 3.98 -3.81
N ASN A 257 -13.51 5.14 -3.18
CA ASN A 257 -13.09 6.42 -3.75
C ASN A 257 -11.59 6.50 -4.00
N ALA A 258 -10.77 6.06 -3.04
CA ALA A 258 -9.31 6.05 -3.17
C ALA A 258 -8.88 5.14 -4.32
N VAL A 259 -9.34 3.87 -4.32
CA VAL A 259 -8.94 2.89 -5.34
C VAL A 259 -9.39 3.32 -6.74
N ILE A 260 -10.66 3.68 -6.91
CA ILE A 260 -11.20 4.02 -8.24
C ILE A 260 -10.58 5.31 -8.76
N SER A 261 -10.28 6.29 -7.90
CA SER A 261 -9.61 7.51 -8.33
C SER A 261 -8.17 7.23 -8.76
N ASN A 262 -7.40 6.48 -7.96
CA ASN A 262 -6.02 6.11 -8.30
C ASN A 262 -5.96 5.28 -9.59
N TRP A 263 -6.87 4.30 -9.73
CA TRP A 263 -6.95 3.48 -10.94
C TRP A 263 -7.38 4.31 -12.15
N TYR A 264 -8.30 5.26 -12.01
CA TYR A 264 -8.68 6.15 -13.11
C TYR A 264 -7.48 6.99 -13.59
N GLN A 265 -6.67 7.53 -12.67
CA GLN A 265 -5.48 8.29 -13.05
C GLN A 265 -4.44 7.43 -13.78
N ALA A 266 -4.31 6.15 -13.41
CA ALA A 266 -3.38 5.23 -14.06
C ALA A 266 -3.91 4.66 -15.40
N ASN A 267 -5.17 4.25 -15.45
CA ASN A 267 -5.79 3.57 -16.59
C ASN A 267 -7.32 3.80 -16.64
N PRO A 268 -7.78 4.93 -17.21
CA PRO A 268 -9.20 5.29 -17.28
C PRO A 268 -10.10 4.23 -17.94
N ASN A 269 -9.59 3.59 -19.01
CA ASN A 269 -10.36 2.61 -19.79
C ASN A 269 -10.56 1.31 -19.03
N GLU A 270 -9.54 0.86 -18.31
CA GLU A 270 -9.60 -0.38 -17.54
C GLU A 270 -10.52 -0.25 -16.33
N VAL A 271 -10.42 0.84 -15.55
CA VAL A 271 -11.33 1.07 -14.42
C VAL A 271 -12.78 1.21 -14.88
N ALA A 272 -13.01 1.88 -16.01
CA ALA A 272 -14.33 1.97 -16.63
C ALA A 272 -14.89 0.57 -16.95
N ALA A 273 -14.11 -0.26 -17.65
CA ALA A 273 -14.51 -1.62 -17.97
C ALA A 273 -14.80 -2.46 -16.71
N TYR A 274 -13.96 -2.33 -15.68
CA TYR A 274 -14.14 -3.01 -14.39
C TYR A 274 -15.46 -2.61 -13.71
N VAL A 275 -15.75 -1.31 -13.59
CA VAL A 275 -16.98 -0.83 -12.94
C VAL A 275 -18.22 -1.25 -13.73
N SER A 276 -18.14 -1.24 -15.06
CA SER A 276 -19.21 -1.73 -15.93
C SER A 276 -19.48 -3.23 -15.78
N SER A 277 -18.46 -4.04 -15.45
CA SER A 277 -18.62 -5.49 -15.25
C SER A 277 -19.13 -5.87 -13.86
N GLN A 278 -19.16 -4.94 -12.90
CA GLN A 278 -19.63 -5.23 -11.55
C GLN A 278 -21.14 -5.45 -11.50
N SER A 279 -21.58 -6.39 -10.66
CA SER A 279 -22.99 -6.63 -10.39
C SER A 279 -23.67 -5.38 -9.81
N PRO A 280 -24.95 -5.12 -10.16
CA PRO A 280 -25.72 -4.03 -9.54
C PRO A 280 -25.76 -4.12 -8.01
N GLY A 281 -25.60 -2.99 -7.34
CA GLY A 281 -25.61 -2.90 -5.88
C GLY A 281 -24.88 -1.66 -5.35
N ALA A 282 -24.96 -1.43 -4.04
CA ALA A 282 -24.44 -0.21 -3.40
C ALA A 282 -22.93 0.03 -3.65
N SER A 283 -22.13 -1.04 -3.70
CA SER A 283 -20.70 -0.95 -4.00
C SER A 283 -20.45 -0.45 -5.43
N ARG A 284 -21.13 -1.06 -6.42
CA ARG A 284 -21.05 -0.68 -7.84
C ARG A 284 -21.57 0.73 -8.08
N ASP A 285 -22.63 1.13 -7.38
CA ASP A 285 -23.16 2.49 -7.39
C ASP A 285 -22.16 3.52 -6.83
N THR A 286 -21.44 3.15 -5.77
CA THR A 286 -20.36 3.98 -5.21
C THR A 286 -19.21 4.13 -6.20
N MET A 287 -18.77 3.04 -6.84
CA MET A 287 -17.73 3.09 -7.88
C MET A 287 -18.14 3.96 -9.08
N ALA A 288 -19.38 3.81 -9.56
CA ALA A 288 -19.91 4.61 -10.66
C ALA A 288 -20.06 6.08 -10.28
N LEU A 289 -20.41 6.40 -9.03
CA LEU A 289 -20.38 7.76 -8.50
C LEU A 289 -18.97 8.35 -8.55
N THR A 290 -17.96 7.60 -8.10
CA THR A 290 -16.56 8.04 -8.15
C THR A 290 -16.14 8.32 -9.60
N LEU A 291 -16.45 7.42 -10.53
CA LEU A 291 -16.16 7.62 -11.96
C LEU A 291 -16.90 8.81 -12.54
N ALA A 292 -18.17 9.02 -12.21
CA ALA A 292 -18.94 10.18 -12.67
C ALA A 292 -18.25 11.49 -12.29
N ARG A 293 -17.73 11.56 -11.05
CA ARG A 293 -16.96 12.72 -10.59
C ARG A 293 -15.63 12.87 -11.32
N GLN A 294 -14.84 11.79 -11.44
CA GLN A 294 -13.51 11.84 -12.08
C GLN A 294 -13.61 12.19 -13.57
N VAL A 295 -14.48 11.48 -14.31
CA VAL A 295 -14.73 11.74 -15.72
C VAL A 295 -15.30 13.13 -15.94
N GLY A 296 -16.22 13.56 -15.05
CA GLY A 296 -16.87 14.87 -15.16
C GLY A 296 -15.94 16.07 -15.03
N GLN A 297 -14.74 15.91 -14.46
CA GLN A 297 -13.73 16.98 -14.41
C GLN A 297 -13.24 17.38 -15.81
N GLU A 298 -13.22 16.44 -16.75
CA GLU A 298 -12.76 16.64 -18.12
C GLU A 298 -13.94 16.68 -19.11
N ASP A 299 -14.88 15.75 -18.97
CA ASP A 299 -16.08 15.62 -19.80
C ASP A 299 -17.33 15.46 -18.92
N PRO A 300 -18.03 16.56 -18.60
CA PRO A 300 -19.23 16.51 -17.77
C PRO A 300 -20.37 15.68 -18.37
N ALA A 301 -20.47 15.63 -19.71
CA ALA A 301 -21.50 14.83 -20.37
C ALA A 301 -21.22 13.33 -20.22
N ALA A 302 -19.96 12.91 -20.34
CA ALA A 302 -19.55 11.54 -20.04
C ALA A 302 -19.68 11.22 -18.53
N GLY A 303 -19.37 12.16 -17.64
CA GLY A 303 -19.62 12.02 -16.21
C GLY A 303 -21.09 11.78 -15.89
N LEU A 304 -22.01 12.51 -16.54
CA LEU A 304 -23.46 12.30 -16.40
C LEU A 304 -23.92 10.94 -16.94
N LYS A 305 -23.25 10.37 -17.97
CA LYS A 305 -23.53 9.00 -18.42
C LYS A 305 -23.21 7.99 -17.32
N TRP A 306 -22.07 8.14 -16.63
CA TRP A 306 -21.71 7.30 -15.48
C TRP A 306 -22.70 7.43 -14.33
N ALA A 307 -23.10 8.66 -14.00
CA ALA A 307 -24.14 8.93 -13.01
C ALA A 307 -25.47 8.23 -13.37
N GLY A 308 -25.83 8.22 -14.65
CA GLY A 308 -27.02 7.52 -15.16
C GLY A 308 -27.00 6.00 -14.94
N THR A 309 -25.83 5.39 -14.72
CA THR A 309 -25.74 3.96 -14.43
C THR A 309 -26.01 3.63 -12.95
N VAL A 310 -26.00 4.61 -12.06
CA VAL A 310 -26.23 4.43 -10.63
C VAL A 310 -27.69 4.06 -10.37
N GLY A 311 -27.93 2.96 -9.65
CA GLY A 311 -29.27 2.45 -9.38
C GLY A 311 -30.01 3.18 -8.26
N ASP A 312 -29.33 3.47 -7.15
CA ASP A 312 -29.92 4.21 -6.02
C ASP A 312 -30.15 5.69 -6.38
N PRO A 313 -31.39 6.22 -6.29
CA PRO A 313 -31.68 7.60 -6.70
C PRO A 313 -30.88 8.67 -5.96
N LYS A 314 -30.63 8.49 -4.65
CA LYS A 314 -29.86 9.48 -3.86
C LYS A 314 -28.39 9.47 -4.27
N THR A 315 -27.84 8.31 -4.59
CA THR A 315 -26.47 8.15 -5.07
C THR A 315 -26.34 8.65 -6.51
N GLN A 316 -27.35 8.44 -7.36
CA GLN A 316 -27.41 8.98 -8.71
C GLN A 316 -27.41 10.51 -8.72
N GLU A 317 -28.20 11.15 -7.83
CA GLU A 317 -28.20 12.60 -7.65
C GLU A 317 -26.80 13.11 -7.26
N LYS A 318 -26.15 12.47 -6.28
CA LYS A 318 -24.78 12.82 -5.84
C LYS A 318 -23.76 12.65 -6.96
N ALA A 319 -23.86 11.57 -7.74
CA ALA A 319 -22.98 11.30 -8.87
C ALA A 319 -23.12 12.36 -9.97
N ALA A 320 -24.36 12.69 -10.35
CA ALA A 320 -24.64 13.69 -11.37
C ALA A 320 -24.21 15.09 -10.95
N ALA A 321 -24.46 15.47 -9.69
CA ALA A 321 -23.96 16.73 -9.15
C ALA A 321 -22.43 16.74 -9.05
N GLY A 322 -21.82 15.62 -8.67
CA GLY A 322 -20.36 15.46 -8.64
C GLY A 322 -19.72 15.64 -10.00
N ALA A 323 -20.32 15.07 -11.05
CA ALA A 323 -19.87 15.21 -12.44
C ALA A 323 -19.93 16.66 -12.95
N LEU A 324 -20.84 17.47 -12.42
CA LEU A 324 -21.05 18.86 -12.85
C LEU A 324 -20.39 19.89 -11.93
N SER A 325 -19.89 19.50 -10.76
CA SER A 325 -19.50 20.43 -9.68
C SER A 325 -18.44 21.45 -10.14
N ASP A 326 -17.38 20.98 -10.81
CA ASP A 326 -16.29 21.86 -11.25
C ASP A 326 -16.69 22.80 -12.40
N VAL A 327 -17.52 22.31 -13.32
CA VAL A 327 -18.04 23.15 -14.42
C VAL A 327 -19.07 24.14 -13.89
N TYR A 328 -19.97 23.73 -13.00
CA TYR A 328 -20.96 24.61 -12.40
C TYR A 328 -20.32 25.77 -11.64
N ARG A 329 -19.18 25.55 -10.98
CA ARG A 329 -18.41 26.61 -10.32
C ARG A 329 -17.84 27.64 -11.29
N LYS A 330 -17.50 27.25 -12.53
CA LYS A 330 -16.91 28.13 -13.55
C LYS A 330 -17.96 28.77 -14.45
N ASP A 331 -18.94 27.98 -14.85
CA ASP A 331 -20.05 28.32 -15.74
C ASP A 331 -21.33 27.59 -15.28
N PRO A 332 -22.11 28.21 -14.37
CA PRO A 332 -23.37 27.65 -13.90
C PRO A 332 -24.37 27.40 -15.04
N GLN A 333 -24.41 28.27 -16.05
CA GLN A 333 -25.38 28.14 -17.15
C GLN A 333 -25.01 26.95 -18.04
N GLY A 334 -23.73 26.83 -18.42
CA GLY A 334 -23.23 25.70 -19.21
C GLY A 334 -23.42 24.35 -18.51
N ALA A 335 -23.16 24.29 -17.19
CA ALA A 335 -23.41 23.07 -16.41
C ALA A 335 -24.90 22.67 -16.40
N LEU A 336 -25.82 23.64 -16.23
CA LEU A 336 -27.26 23.37 -16.26
C LEU A 336 -27.77 23.01 -17.66
N GLN A 337 -27.20 23.59 -18.73
CA GLN A 337 -27.51 23.18 -20.11
C GLN A 337 -27.03 21.75 -20.40
N THR A 338 -25.84 21.39 -19.90
CA THR A 338 -25.31 20.02 -20.01
C THR A 338 -26.20 19.03 -19.29
N LEU A 339 -26.67 19.37 -18.08
CA LEU A 339 -27.63 18.57 -17.32
C LEU A 339 -28.96 18.40 -18.07
N ALA A 340 -29.51 19.49 -18.61
CA ALA A 340 -30.77 19.47 -19.36
C ALA A 340 -30.69 18.63 -20.65
N SER A 341 -29.50 18.55 -21.26
CA SER A 341 -29.23 17.76 -22.46
C SER A 341 -28.92 16.29 -22.17
N SER A 342 -28.83 15.90 -20.89
CA SER A 342 -28.53 14.52 -20.48
C SER A 342 -29.75 13.60 -20.60
N SER A 343 -29.50 12.28 -20.55
CA SER A 343 -30.55 11.26 -20.53
C SER A 343 -31.16 11.02 -19.14
N LEU A 344 -30.78 11.79 -18.12
CA LEU A 344 -31.33 11.65 -16.78
C LEU A 344 -32.81 12.03 -16.76
N PRO A 345 -33.68 11.35 -15.98
CA PRO A 345 -35.09 11.71 -15.86
C PRO A 345 -35.28 13.15 -15.36
N LYS A 346 -36.33 13.85 -15.81
CA LYS A 346 -36.63 15.23 -15.38
C LYS A 346 -36.62 15.42 -13.85
N PRO A 347 -37.24 14.56 -13.03
CA PRO A 347 -37.17 14.71 -11.57
C PRO A 347 -35.72 14.66 -11.04
N MET A 348 -34.85 13.88 -11.66
CA MET A 348 -33.44 13.80 -11.30
C MET A 348 -32.68 15.08 -11.71
N GLN A 349 -32.95 15.61 -12.90
CA GLN A 349 -32.36 16.88 -13.35
C GLN A 349 -32.75 18.05 -12.40
N GLU A 350 -34.00 18.08 -11.96
CA GLU A 350 -34.51 19.07 -10.99
C GLU A 350 -33.83 18.92 -9.63
N ALA A 351 -33.70 17.69 -9.11
CA ALA A 351 -33.01 17.41 -7.85
C ALA A 351 -31.53 17.83 -7.89
N VAL A 352 -30.81 17.47 -8.96
CA VAL A 352 -29.40 17.86 -9.16
C VAL A 352 -29.27 19.37 -9.26
N THR A 353 -30.19 20.04 -9.97
CA THR A 353 -30.22 21.52 -10.05
C THR A 353 -30.42 22.15 -8.68
N ALA A 354 -31.37 21.64 -7.89
CA ALA A 354 -31.62 22.12 -6.54
C ALA A 354 -30.39 21.92 -5.65
N ARG A 355 -29.72 20.76 -5.76
CA ARG A 355 -28.49 20.45 -5.03
C ARG A 355 -27.38 21.43 -5.40
N LEU A 356 -27.09 21.63 -6.69
CA LEU A 356 -26.04 22.55 -7.16
C LEU A 356 -26.31 24.00 -6.75
N LYS A 357 -27.58 24.44 -6.72
CA LYS A 357 -27.97 25.80 -6.29
C LYS A 357 -27.94 25.99 -4.76
N GLY A 358 -28.40 24.98 -4.00
CA GLY A 358 -28.37 25.00 -2.53
C GLY A 358 -26.98 24.82 -1.95
N SER A 359 -26.03 24.39 -2.78
CA SER A 359 -24.61 24.24 -2.47
C SER A 359 -23.90 25.59 -2.48
N GLY A 360 -23.83 26.26 -1.33
CA GLY A 360 -22.98 27.46 -1.15
C GLY A 360 -21.48 27.17 -1.36
N PRO A 361 -20.61 28.20 -1.40
CA PRO A 361 -19.19 28.11 -1.81
C PRO A 361 -18.24 27.25 -0.93
N TRP A 362 -18.74 26.44 0.01
CA TRP A 362 -17.96 25.74 1.05
C TRP A 362 -17.86 24.22 0.85
N TRP A 363 -18.10 23.70 -0.35
CA TRP A 363 -17.84 22.29 -0.68
C TRP A 363 -16.32 22.02 -0.76
N ARG A 364 -15.67 21.97 0.41
CA ARG A 364 -14.35 21.37 0.64
C ARG A 364 -14.52 19.92 1.05
#